data_AF-A0A453G1C3-F1
#
_entry.id   AF-A0A453G1C3-F1
#
_cell.length_a   1.000
_cell.length_b   1.000
_cell.length_c   1.000
_cell.angle_alpha   90.00
_cell.angle_beta   90.00
_cell.angle_gamma   90.00
#
_symmetry.space_group_name_H-M   'P 1'
#
loop_
_entity.id
_entity.type
_entity.pdbx_description
1 polymer ?
#
loop_
_entity_poly.entity_id
_entity_poly.type
_entity_poly.pdbx_seq_one_letter_code
_entity_poly.pdbx_strand_id
1 'polypeptide(L)'
;MAGQRNRIRRQRAKARSMSEAEAGAARVPEVEVDGEVVTAGERNCVVQRKIPLSPKEELRRSLISQIRGYYLDAISRLPTTELATTLARGLLVAGHCYGPLHPVHNIIVNSVWHSAAFPMRPGDRIDAAVVSSDTLSRLVQRSLDGLVASLRHLCPGLSDDDDALWHLSLSRADLRAAVASARGAAPSSFRPTASELEAAFEAAAKAARHPKHRGTCALRLVRCTFCGT
;
A
#
# COMPACT_ATOMS: atom_id res chain seq x y z
N MET A 1 -3.70 -13.45 25.20
CA MET A 1 -4.69 -12.93 24.23
C MET A 1 -5.38 -11.63 24.68
N ALA A 2 -5.81 -11.46 25.94
CA ALA A 2 -6.49 -10.22 26.41
C ALA A 2 -5.59 -8.96 26.44
N GLY A 3 -4.29 -9.10 26.75
CA GLY A 3 -3.37 -7.96 26.87
C GLY A 3 -3.10 -7.20 25.57
N GLN A 4 -3.05 -7.90 24.43
CA GLN A 4 -2.77 -7.29 23.13
C GLN A 4 -3.95 -6.48 22.61
N ARG A 5 -5.18 -6.99 22.78
CA ARG A 5 -6.42 -6.26 22.48
C ARG A 5 -6.55 -4.98 23.31
N ASN A 6 -6.21 -5.03 24.60
CA ASN A 6 -6.22 -3.86 25.46
C ASN A 6 -5.14 -2.82 25.08
N ARG A 7 -3.97 -3.28 24.63
CA ARG A 7 -2.89 -2.40 24.13
C ARG A 7 -3.31 -1.68 22.84
N ILE A 8 -3.95 -2.39 21.90
CA ILE A 8 -4.47 -1.81 20.65
C ILE A 8 -5.55 -0.76 20.94
N ARG A 9 -6.49 -1.05 21.86
CA ARG A 9 -7.53 -0.08 22.28
C ARG A 9 -6.92 1.20 22.86
N ARG A 10 -5.91 1.08 23.74
CA ARG A 10 -5.21 2.24 24.31
C ARG A 10 -4.46 3.05 23.26
N GLN A 11 -3.83 2.39 22.29
CA GLN A 11 -3.14 3.08 21.19
C GLN A 11 -4.13 3.83 20.27
N ARG A 12 -5.31 3.25 19.98
CA ARG A 12 -6.38 3.93 19.22
C ARG A 12 -6.92 5.15 19.96
N ALA A 13 -7.14 5.04 21.26
CA ALA A 13 -7.58 6.18 22.09
C ALA A 13 -6.54 7.30 22.09
N LYS A 14 -5.25 6.95 22.24
CA LYS A 14 -4.15 7.93 22.21
C LYS A 14 -4.03 8.61 20.84
N ALA A 15 -4.11 7.86 19.75
CA ALA A 15 -4.05 8.42 18.39
C ALA A 15 -5.22 9.38 18.10
N ARG A 16 -6.45 9.06 18.54
CA ARG A 16 -7.61 9.96 18.43
C ARG A 16 -7.42 11.24 19.24
N SER A 17 -6.93 11.14 20.47
CA SER A 17 -6.67 12.33 21.29
C SER A 17 -5.60 13.25 20.70
N MET A 18 -4.60 12.71 20.00
CA MET A 18 -3.59 13.54 19.33
C MET A 18 -4.15 14.23 18.08
N SER A 19 -4.99 13.57 17.29
CA SER A 19 -5.63 14.22 16.13
C SER A 19 -6.63 15.31 16.54
N GLU A 20 -7.31 15.13 17.67
CA GLU A 20 -8.24 16.13 18.21
C GLU A 20 -7.49 17.36 18.77
N ALA A 21 -6.33 17.15 19.41
CA ALA A 21 -5.48 18.24 19.88
C ALA A 21 -4.86 19.06 18.73
N GLU A 22 -4.52 18.40 17.60
CA GLU A 22 -3.96 19.05 16.41
C GLU A 22 -5.02 19.85 15.64
N ALA A 23 -6.28 19.39 15.64
CA ALA A 23 -7.41 20.10 15.04
C ALA A 23 -7.84 21.36 15.85
N GLY A 24 -7.60 21.38 17.16
CA GLY A 24 -7.92 22.52 18.03
C GLY A 24 -7.01 23.74 17.86
N ALA A 25 -5.85 23.59 17.23
CA ALA A 25 -4.87 24.67 17.04
C ALA A 25 -5.12 25.54 15.79
N ALA A 26 -5.98 25.11 14.86
CA ALA A 26 -6.28 25.80 13.62
C ALA A 26 -7.61 26.57 13.70
N ARG A 27 -7.71 27.58 14.59
CA ARG A 27 -8.84 28.51 14.62
C ARG A 27 -8.39 29.87 14.09
N VAL A 28 -8.77 30.17 12.85
CA VAL A 28 -8.57 31.49 12.20
C VAL A 28 -9.54 32.49 12.84
N PRO A 29 -9.12 33.73 13.16
CA PRO A 29 -10.02 34.72 13.77
C PRO A 29 -11.01 35.29 12.75
N GLU A 30 -12.26 35.43 13.17
CA GLU A 30 -13.34 36.11 12.43
C GLU A 30 -13.06 37.62 12.39
N VAL A 31 -13.16 38.23 11.21
CA VAL A 31 -13.12 39.67 11.02
C VAL A 31 -14.45 40.11 10.43
N GLU A 32 -15.13 40.98 11.16
CA GLU A 32 -16.39 41.64 10.85
C GLU A 32 -16.10 42.90 10.01
N VAL A 33 -16.71 43.05 8.82
CA VAL A 33 -16.80 44.34 8.10
C VAL A 33 -18.13 44.43 7.36
N ASP A 34 -18.79 45.56 7.56
CA ASP A 34 -20.15 45.95 7.15
C ASP A 34 -20.42 46.03 5.64
N GLY A 35 -21.66 45.62 5.29
CA GLY A 35 -22.58 46.28 4.35
C GLY A 35 -22.20 46.46 2.87
N GLU A 36 -22.80 45.65 1.98
CA GLU A 36 -23.58 46.14 0.82
C GLU A 36 -24.35 44.98 0.16
N VAL A 37 -25.62 45.23 -0.18
CA VAL A 37 -26.50 44.27 -0.88
C VAL A 37 -26.39 44.50 -2.38
N VAL A 38 -25.87 43.53 -3.12
CA VAL A 38 -26.05 43.42 -4.58
C VAL A 38 -26.45 41.99 -4.93
N THR A 39 -27.55 41.88 -5.66
CA THR A 39 -28.25 40.65 -6.04
C THR A 39 -27.60 39.92 -7.22
N ALA A 40 -28.04 38.66 -7.39
CA ALA A 40 -27.94 37.78 -8.56
C ALA A 40 -26.87 36.68 -8.54
N GLY A 41 -27.37 35.44 -8.57
CA GLY A 41 -26.63 34.25 -8.96
C GLY A 41 -26.72 33.14 -7.92
N GLU A 42 -27.85 32.43 -7.87
CA GLU A 42 -27.94 31.10 -7.27
C GLU A 42 -26.96 30.18 -7.99
N ARG A 43 -25.71 30.15 -7.53
CA ARG A 43 -24.79 29.07 -7.84
C ARG A 43 -25.30 27.90 -7.03
N ASN A 44 -25.96 26.98 -7.74
CA ASN A 44 -26.35 25.68 -7.22
C ASN A 44 -25.08 24.93 -6.79
N CYS A 45 -24.60 25.21 -5.58
CA CYS A 45 -23.61 24.40 -4.91
C CYS A 45 -24.32 23.10 -4.57
N VAL A 46 -24.22 22.12 -5.46
CA VAL A 46 -24.49 20.74 -5.11
C VAL A 46 -23.49 20.40 -4.01
N VAL A 47 -23.89 20.63 -2.75
CA VAL A 47 -23.24 20.08 -1.58
C VAL A 47 -23.38 18.58 -1.76
N GLN A 48 -22.39 17.97 -2.40
CA GLN A 48 -22.25 16.53 -2.44
C GLN A 48 -22.20 16.11 -0.98
N ARG A 49 -23.34 15.63 -0.47
CA ARG A 49 -23.43 15.00 0.84
C ARG A 49 -22.53 13.78 0.78
N LYS A 50 -21.25 13.95 1.15
CA LYS A 50 -20.35 12.82 1.40
C LYS A 50 -21.01 12.03 2.50
N ILE A 51 -21.58 10.88 2.14
CA ILE A 51 -22.00 9.88 3.10
C ILE A 51 -20.78 9.61 4.00
N PRO A 52 -20.89 9.76 5.34
CA PRO A 52 -19.80 9.47 6.24
C PRO A 52 -19.33 8.04 5.98
N LEU A 53 -18.07 7.88 5.60
CA LEU A 53 -17.53 6.55 5.40
C LEU A 53 -17.30 5.91 6.75
N SER A 54 -17.42 4.58 6.81
CA SER A 54 -16.99 3.87 8.00
C SER A 54 -15.49 4.11 8.23
N PRO A 55 -15.01 4.13 9.48
CA PRO A 55 -13.58 4.32 9.77
C PRO A 55 -12.67 3.34 9.01
N LYS A 56 -13.17 2.13 8.72
CA LYS A 56 -12.51 1.11 7.90
C LYS A 56 -12.32 1.57 6.45
N GLU A 57 -13.35 2.12 5.84
CA GLU A 57 -13.28 2.54 4.44
C GLU A 57 -12.40 3.78 4.25
N GLU A 58 -12.38 4.69 5.24
CA GLU A 58 -11.45 5.83 5.26
C GLU A 58 -10.00 5.36 5.33
N LEU A 59 -9.72 4.39 6.21
CA LEU A 59 -8.41 3.77 6.35
C LEU A 59 -7.96 3.08 5.07
N ARG A 60 -8.86 2.29 4.46
CA ARG A 60 -8.61 1.62 3.18
C ARG A 60 -8.35 2.65 2.08
N ARG A 61 -9.15 3.72 2.00
CA ARG A 61 -8.98 4.80 1.02
C ARG A 61 -7.65 5.52 1.19
N SER A 62 -7.27 5.84 2.42
CA SER A 62 -5.97 6.45 2.74
C SER A 62 -4.82 5.55 2.29
N LEU A 63 -4.89 4.24 2.60
CA LEU A 63 -3.89 3.27 2.15
C LEU A 63 -3.78 3.18 0.63
N ILE A 64 -4.92 3.12 -0.08
CA ILE A 64 -4.96 3.12 -1.54
C ILE A 64 -4.26 4.37 -2.09
N SER A 65 -4.52 5.54 -1.51
CA SER A 65 -3.88 6.80 -1.91
C SER A 65 -2.36 6.76 -1.68
N GLN A 66 -1.91 6.26 -0.53
CA GLN A 66 -0.49 6.11 -0.21
C GLN A 66 0.22 5.14 -1.17
N ILE A 67 -0.36 3.96 -1.39
CA ILE A 67 0.18 2.95 -2.31
C ILE A 67 0.24 3.51 -3.73
N ARG A 68 -0.79 4.24 -4.18
CA ARG A 68 -0.76 4.93 -5.48
C ARG A 68 0.40 5.92 -5.57
N GLY A 69 0.67 6.68 -4.51
CA GLY A 69 1.84 7.56 -4.41
C GLY A 69 3.16 6.81 -4.60
N TYR A 70 3.31 5.63 -3.96
CA TYR A 70 4.51 4.80 -4.13
C TYR A 70 4.69 4.26 -5.55
N TYR A 71 3.59 3.94 -6.24
CA TYR A 71 3.67 3.56 -7.65
C TYR A 71 4.14 4.72 -8.53
N LEU A 72 3.62 5.93 -8.31
CA LEU A 72 4.03 7.11 -9.09
C LEU A 72 5.52 7.44 -8.84
N ASP A 73 5.96 7.35 -7.59
CA ASP A 73 7.37 7.52 -7.21
C ASP A 73 8.28 6.40 -7.74
N ALA A 74 7.80 5.15 -7.79
CA ALA A 74 8.55 4.07 -8.42
C ALA A 74 8.66 4.27 -9.94
N ILE A 75 7.57 4.66 -10.59
CA ILE A 75 7.51 4.92 -12.04
C ILE A 75 8.46 6.06 -12.42
N SER A 76 8.53 7.14 -11.64
CA SER A 76 9.42 8.27 -11.92
C SER A 76 10.91 7.95 -11.78
N ARG A 77 11.26 6.88 -11.05
CA ARG A 77 12.64 6.40 -10.86
C ARG A 77 13.07 5.34 -11.88
N LEU A 78 12.12 4.74 -12.59
CA LEU A 78 12.43 3.74 -13.62
C LEU A 78 12.86 4.42 -14.93
N PRO A 79 13.81 3.83 -15.67
CA PRO A 79 14.26 4.40 -16.95
C PRO A 79 13.10 4.43 -17.97
N THR A 80 12.71 5.62 -18.41
CA THR A 80 11.54 5.86 -19.27
C THR A 80 11.59 5.10 -20.59
N THR A 81 12.77 4.94 -21.17
CA THR A 81 13.00 4.22 -22.44
C THR A 81 12.71 2.71 -22.32
N GLU A 82 13.08 2.10 -21.19
CA GLU A 82 12.81 0.70 -20.91
C GLU A 82 11.40 0.48 -20.34
N LEU A 83 10.86 1.48 -19.63
CA LEU A 83 9.49 1.46 -19.13
C LEU A 83 8.47 1.35 -20.27
N ALA A 84 8.69 2.04 -21.38
CA ALA A 84 7.84 1.97 -22.56
C ALA A 84 7.94 0.64 -23.34
N THR A 85 8.84 -0.28 -22.95
CA THR A 85 9.11 -1.51 -23.69
C THR A 85 9.02 -2.76 -22.81
N THR A 86 10.09 -3.12 -22.11
CA THR A 86 10.20 -4.39 -21.37
C THR A 86 9.78 -4.24 -19.91
N LEU A 87 10.08 -3.11 -19.27
CA LEU A 87 9.79 -2.88 -17.86
C LEU A 87 8.29 -2.64 -17.59
N ALA A 88 7.51 -2.13 -18.56
CA ALA A 88 6.06 -2.08 -18.42
C ALA A 88 5.48 -3.45 -18.07
N ARG A 89 5.89 -4.50 -18.79
CA ARG A 89 5.44 -5.87 -18.49
C ARG A 89 5.77 -6.28 -17.07
N GLY A 90 7.01 -6.03 -16.65
CA GLY A 90 7.48 -6.31 -15.30
C GLY A 90 6.63 -5.61 -14.24
N LEU A 91 6.37 -4.32 -14.44
CA LEU A 91 5.54 -3.51 -13.55
C LEU A 91 4.10 -4.03 -13.45
N LEU A 92 3.49 -4.35 -14.59
CA LEU A 92 2.10 -4.82 -14.64
C LEU A 92 1.90 -6.21 -14.03
N VAL A 93 2.88 -7.10 -14.24
CA VAL A 93 2.75 -8.51 -13.85
C VAL A 93 3.24 -8.74 -12.43
N ALA A 94 4.37 -8.14 -12.06
CA ALA A 94 5.09 -8.47 -10.83
C ALA A 94 5.42 -7.25 -9.96
N GLY A 95 5.25 -6.01 -10.44
CA GLY A 95 5.58 -4.77 -9.74
C GLY A 95 4.67 -4.46 -8.55
N HIS A 96 4.57 -5.37 -7.59
CA HIS A 96 3.78 -5.25 -6.38
C HIS A 96 4.59 -4.65 -5.23
N CYS A 97 3.91 -3.98 -4.30
CA CYS A 97 4.58 -3.31 -3.19
C CYS A 97 4.83 -4.20 -1.95
N TYR A 98 4.27 -5.42 -1.91
CA TYR A 98 4.57 -6.37 -0.83
C TYR A 98 5.96 -6.98 -1.00
N GLY A 99 6.67 -7.13 0.11
CA GLY A 99 8.07 -7.58 0.12
C GLY A 99 8.80 -7.14 1.38
N PRO A 100 10.08 -7.49 1.52
CA PRO A 100 10.89 -7.16 2.69
C PRO A 100 11.42 -5.71 2.68
N LEU A 101 11.39 -5.03 1.53
CA LEU A 101 11.88 -3.66 1.38
C LEU A 101 10.75 -2.65 1.56
N HIS A 102 11.11 -1.37 1.57
CA HIS A 102 10.15 -0.27 1.46
C HIS A 102 9.31 -0.41 0.18
N PRO A 103 8.00 -0.05 0.19
CA PRO A 103 7.06 -0.25 -0.93
C PRO A 103 7.60 0.16 -2.31
N VAL A 104 8.25 1.32 -2.41
CA VAL A 104 8.83 1.83 -3.68
C VAL A 104 9.92 0.90 -4.22
N HIS A 105 10.81 0.42 -3.35
CA HIS A 105 11.90 -0.47 -3.75
C HIS A 105 11.38 -1.85 -4.13
N ASN A 106 10.35 -2.37 -3.47
CA ASN A 106 9.69 -3.62 -3.88
C ASN A 106 9.11 -3.47 -5.30
N ILE A 107 8.41 -2.37 -5.60
CA ILE A 107 7.85 -2.13 -6.94
C ILE A 107 8.97 -2.14 -7.99
N ILE A 108 10.05 -1.40 -7.77
CA ILE A 108 11.18 -1.29 -8.71
C ILE A 108 11.86 -2.65 -8.91
N VAL A 109 12.30 -3.27 -7.81
CA VAL A 109 13.06 -4.54 -7.85
C VAL A 109 12.22 -5.64 -8.49
N ASN A 110 10.94 -5.74 -8.14
CA ASN A 110 10.07 -6.78 -8.69
C ASN A 110 9.81 -6.57 -10.18
N SER A 111 9.67 -5.32 -10.62
CA SER A 111 9.50 -4.96 -12.03
C SER A 111 10.74 -5.32 -12.86
N VAL A 112 11.92 -4.91 -12.38
CA VAL A 112 13.20 -5.17 -13.04
C VAL A 112 13.50 -6.66 -13.08
N TRP A 113 13.34 -7.36 -11.95
CA TRP A 113 13.57 -8.79 -11.87
C TRP A 113 12.67 -9.57 -12.83
N HIS A 114 11.38 -9.23 -12.91
CA HIS A 114 10.47 -9.90 -13.82
C HIS A 114 10.85 -9.66 -15.29
N SER A 115 11.27 -8.44 -15.63
CA SER A 115 11.74 -8.11 -16.99
C SER A 115 12.98 -8.93 -17.36
N ALA A 116 13.94 -9.04 -16.44
CA ALA A 116 15.16 -9.82 -16.63
C ALA A 116 14.92 -11.35 -16.67
N ALA A 117 14.06 -11.87 -15.81
CA ALA A 117 13.76 -13.30 -15.71
C ALA A 117 12.87 -13.81 -16.86
N PHE A 118 12.08 -12.92 -17.46
CA PHE A 118 11.14 -13.25 -18.53
C PHE A 118 11.25 -12.24 -19.69
N PRO A 119 12.40 -12.20 -20.38
CA PRO A 119 12.63 -11.25 -21.46
C PRO A 119 11.61 -11.46 -22.58
N MET A 120 11.12 -10.36 -23.15
CA MET A 120 10.19 -10.39 -24.27
C MET A 120 10.91 -10.84 -25.55
N ARG A 121 10.20 -11.54 -26.43
CA ARG A 121 10.76 -11.90 -27.74
C ARG A 121 10.77 -10.66 -28.63
N PRO A 122 11.73 -10.54 -29.58
CA PRO A 122 11.71 -9.47 -30.57
C PRO A 122 10.36 -9.51 -31.33
N GLY A 123 9.52 -8.50 -31.15
CA GLY A 123 8.18 -8.41 -31.76
C GLY A 123 7.02 -8.31 -30.77
N ASP A 124 7.20 -8.72 -29.51
CA ASP A 124 6.21 -8.51 -28.44
C ASP A 124 6.24 -7.03 -28.02
N ARG A 125 5.51 -6.17 -28.71
CA ARG A 125 5.36 -4.76 -28.30
C ARG A 125 4.24 -4.64 -27.29
N ILE A 126 4.55 -4.02 -26.16
CA ILE A 126 3.55 -3.50 -25.23
C ILE A 126 3.40 -2.02 -25.56
N ASP A 127 2.21 -1.59 -25.94
CA ASP A 127 1.97 -0.18 -26.26
C ASP A 127 2.22 0.70 -25.02
N ALA A 128 2.99 1.76 -25.16
CA ALA A 128 3.45 2.62 -24.06
C ALA A 128 2.32 3.33 -23.27
N ALA A 129 1.08 3.30 -23.77
CA ALA A 129 -0.12 3.81 -23.07
C ALA A 129 -0.57 2.94 -21.87
N VAL A 130 0.21 1.90 -21.54
CA VAL A 130 -0.20 0.77 -20.71
C VAL A 130 -0.34 1.06 -19.20
N VAL A 131 0.27 2.15 -18.70
CA VAL A 131 0.03 2.60 -17.32
C VAL A 131 -1.12 3.60 -17.28
N SER A 132 -2.31 3.15 -17.68
CA SER A 132 -3.54 3.91 -17.51
C SER A 132 -3.94 4.01 -16.03
N SER A 133 -4.76 4.99 -15.68
CA SER A 133 -5.29 5.14 -14.31
C SER A 133 -6.01 3.87 -13.83
N ASP A 134 -6.70 3.15 -14.71
CA ASP A 134 -7.38 1.90 -14.38
C ASP A 134 -6.41 0.76 -14.09
N THR A 135 -5.36 0.64 -14.89
CA THR A 135 -4.31 -0.35 -14.66
C THR A 135 -3.60 -0.09 -13.35
N LEU A 136 -3.24 1.17 -13.08
CA LEU A 136 -2.65 1.57 -11.82
C LEU A 136 -3.59 1.27 -10.63
N SER A 137 -4.88 1.55 -10.77
CA SER A 137 -5.87 1.25 -9.72
C SER A 137 -5.95 -0.25 -9.43
N ARG A 138 -5.89 -1.11 -10.46
CA ARG A 138 -5.82 -2.57 -10.28
C ARG A 138 -4.54 -3.00 -9.57
N LEU A 139 -3.39 -2.43 -9.92
CA LEU A 139 -2.10 -2.73 -9.27
C LEU A 139 -2.14 -2.33 -7.80
N VAL A 140 -2.66 -1.14 -7.49
CA VAL A 140 -2.82 -0.64 -6.11
C VAL A 140 -3.70 -1.57 -5.28
N GLN A 141 -4.87 -1.99 -5.80
CA GLN A 141 -5.75 -2.93 -5.07
C GLN A 141 -5.06 -4.27 -4.83
N ARG A 142 -4.46 -4.87 -5.87
CA ARG A 142 -3.76 -6.16 -5.74
C ARG A 142 -2.60 -6.10 -4.75
N SER A 143 -1.87 -4.99 -4.75
CA SER A 143 -0.79 -4.74 -3.81
C SER A 143 -1.29 -4.60 -2.38
N LEU A 144 -2.42 -3.92 -2.15
CA LEU A 144 -3.07 -3.88 -0.85
C LEU A 144 -3.53 -5.28 -0.39
N ASP A 145 -4.17 -6.04 -1.26
CA ASP A 145 -4.61 -7.41 -0.97
C ASP A 145 -3.42 -8.29 -0.57
N GLY A 146 -2.30 -8.17 -1.28
CA GLY A 146 -1.05 -8.88 -0.96
C GLY A 146 -0.41 -8.45 0.36
N LEU A 147 -0.40 -7.15 0.67
CA LEU A 147 0.09 -6.63 1.96
C LEU A 147 -0.73 -7.15 3.14
N VAL A 148 -2.07 -7.10 3.03
CA VAL A 148 -2.98 -7.61 4.07
C VAL A 148 -2.76 -9.10 4.28
N ALA A 149 -2.68 -9.89 3.20
CA ALA A 149 -2.43 -11.32 3.29
C ALA A 149 -1.06 -11.65 3.92
N SER A 150 0.00 -10.95 3.51
CA SER A 150 1.35 -11.12 4.09
C SER A 150 1.35 -10.82 5.58
N LEU A 151 0.76 -9.69 5.98
CA LEU A 151 0.73 -9.26 7.37
C LEU A 151 -0.06 -10.23 8.24
N ARG A 152 -1.21 -10.74 7.76
CA ARG A 152 -1.99 -11.75 8.47
C ARG A 152 -1.25 -13.06 8.63
N HIS A 153 -0.46 -13.45 7.63
CA HIS A 153 0.36 -14.65 7.71
C HIS A 153 1.50 -14.49 8.72
N LEU A 154 2.21 -13.36 8.69
CA LEU A 154 3.30 -13.05 9.60
C LEU A 154 2.81 -12.76 11.04
N CYS A 155 1.55 -12.38 11.21
CA CYS A 155 0.94 -12.08 12.50
C CYS A 155 -0.43 -12.79 12.65
N PRO A 156 -0.45 -14.12 12.90
CA PRO A 156 -1.70 -14.90 13.00
C PRO A 156 -2.62 -14.44 14.13
N GLY A 157 -2.11 -13.69 15.11
CA GLY A 157 -2.89 -13.13 16.22
C GLY A 157 -3.77 -11.92 15.84
N LEU A 158 -3.68 -11.41 14.61
CA LEU A 158 -4.58 -10.35 14.12
C LEU A 158 -5.99 -10.91 13.95
N SER A 159 -6.95 -10.35 14.68
CA SER A 159 -8.31 -10.90 14.76
C SER A 159 -9.09 -10.69 13.46
N ASP A 160 -8.92 -9.54 12.81
CA ASP A 160 -9.72 -9.13 11.65
C ASP A 160 -8.91 -8.33 10.62
N ASP A 161 -9.44 -8.20 9.40
CA ASP A 161 -8.85 -7.39 8.33
C ASP A 161 -8.69 -5.91 8.74
N ASP A 162 -9.54 -5.43 9.65
CA ASP A 162 -9.52 -4.05 10.12
C ASP A 162 -8.27 -3.76 10.96
N ASP A 163 -7.79 -4.75 11.72
CA ASP A 163 -6.54 -4.62 12.47
C ASP A 163 -5.33 -4.63 11.53
N ALA A 164 -5.36 -5.43 10.46
CA ALA A 164 -4.31 -5.43 9.44
C ALA A 164 -4.24 -4.09 8.71
N LEU A 165 -5.38 -3.55 8.28
CA LEU A 165 -5.45 -2.23 7.64
C LEU A 165 -4.95 -1.13 8.60
N TRP A 166 -5.22 -1.24 9.90
CA TRP A 166 -4.74 -0.27 10.89
C TRP A 166 -3.22 -0.25 11.00
N HIS A 167 -2.59 -1.42 11.15
CA HIS A 167 -1.14 -1.51 11.25
C HIS A 167 -0.44 -1.10 9.95
N LEU A 168 -1.02 -1.44 8.79
CA LEU A 168 -0.52 -0.99 7.49
C LEU A 168 -0.62 0.53 7.35
N SER A 169 -1.73 1.15 7.75
CA SER A 169 -1.90 2.60 7.63
C SER A 169 -0.92 3.35 8.52
N LEU A 170 -0.76 2.93 9.79
CA LEU A 170 0.20 3.49 10.72
C LEU A 170 1.64 3.37 10.21
N SER A 171 1.93 2.32 9.45
CA SER A 171 3.26 2.01 8.92
C SER A 171 3.45 2.49 7.48
N ARG A 172 2.52 3.29 6.94
CA ARG A 172 2.57 3.78 5.55
C ARG A 172 2.77 2.66 4.52
N ALA A 173 2.04 1.57 4.68
CA ALA A 173 2.12 0.36 3.85
C ALA A 173 3.50 -0.36 3.85
N ASP A 174 4.44 0.02 4.72
CA ASP A 174 5.67 -0.75 4.93
C ASP A 174 5.36 -2.02 5.76
N LEU A 175 5.56 -3.19 5.15
CA LEU A 175 5.21 -4.46 5.76
C LEU A 175 6.04 -4.77 7.01
N ARG A 176 7.34 -4.44 7.00
CA ARG A 176 8.23 -4.74 8.12
C ARG A 176 7.87 -3.90 9.34
N ALA A 177 7.59 -2.61 9.13
CA ALA A 177 7.11 -1.72 10.17
C ALA A 177 5.70 -2.13 10.66
N ALA A 178 4.81 -2.58 9.75
CA ALA A 178 3.48 -3.05 10.11
C ALA A 178 3.52 -4.33 10.98
N VAL A 179 4.43 -5.26 10.68
CA VAL A 179 4.65 -6.45 11.51
C VAL A 179 5.16 -6.07 12.90
N ALA A 180 6.14 -5.16 12.99
CA ALA A 180 6.63 -4.66 14.28
C ALA A 180 5.52 -4.01 15.10
N SER A 181 4.70 -3.18 14.44
CA SER A 181 3.54 -2.52 15.04
C SER A 181 2.52 -3.54 15.56
N ALA A 182 2.17 -4.55 14.76
CA ALA A 182 1.23 -5.61 15.12
C ALA A 182 1.72 -6.48 16.30
N ARG A 183 3.03 -6.75 16.35
CA ARG A 183 3.67 -7.51 17.43
C ARG A 183 3.97 -6.66 18.66
N GLY A 184 3.87 -5.34 18.56
CA GLY A 184 4.20 -4.39 19.62
C GLY A 184 5.68 -4.41 20.02
N ALA A 185 6.56 -4.67 19.04
CA ALA A 185 8.00 -4.86 19.20
C ALA A 185 8.80 -4.02 18.17
N ALA A 186 10.11 -3.89 18.37
CA ALA A 186 10.96 -3.14 17.45
C ALA A 186 11.10 -3.87 16.09
N PRO A 187 11.20 -3.18 14.94
CA PRO A 187 11.39 -3.80 13.61
C PRO A 187 12.64 -4.69 13.48
N SER A 188 13.62 -4.52 14.37
CA SER A 188 14.84 -5.34 14.47
C SER A 188 14.62 -6.68 15.19
N SER A 189 13.61 -6.77 16.05
CA SER A 189 13.28 -7.99 16.80
C SER A 189 12.49 -9.01 15.97
N PHE A 190 11.93 -8.58 14.84
CA PHE A 190 11.24 -9.45 13.93
C PHE A 190 12.25 -10.19 13.03
N ARG A 191 12.51 -11.46 13.36
CA ARG A 191 13.32 -12.39 12.57
C ARG A 191 12.46 -13.57 12.12
N PRO A 192 11.64 -13.41 11.06
CA PRO A 192 10.97 -14.56 10.46
C PRO A 192 12.01 -15.51 9.88
N THR A 193 11.74 -16.80 9.98
CA THR A 193 12.49 -17.80 9.23
C THR A 193 12.26 -17.61 7.74
N ALA A 194 13.19 -18.10 6.91
CA ALA A 194 13.02 -18.05 5.45
C ALA A 194 11.71 -18.72 5.02
N SER A 195 11.33 -19.84 5.65
CA SER A 195 10.10 -20.58 5.35
C SER A 195 8.83 -19.80 5.72
N GLU A 196 8.81 -19.10 6.85
CA GLU A 196 7.66 -18.25 7.23
C GLU A 196 7.49 -17.07 6.26
N LEU A 197 8.61 -16.46 5.88
CA LEU A 197 8.61 -15.34 4.93
C LEU A 197 8.14 -15.79 3.54
N GLU A 198 8.60 -16.96 3.12
CA GLU A 198 8.22 -17.63 1.88
C GLU A 198 6.71 -17.91 1.83
N ALA A 199 6.16 -18.52 2.87
CA ALA A 199 4.72 -18.79 2.97
C ALA A 199 3.88 -17.51 3.03
N ALA A 200 4.37 -16.46 3.70
CA ALA A 200 3.69 -15.16 3.73
C ALA A 200 3.62 -14.52 2.34
N PHE A 201 4.71 -14.56 1.57
CA PHE A 201 4.75 -13.99 0.23
C PHE A 201 4.03 -14.84 -0.82
N GLU A 202 3.94 -16.15 -0.62
CA GLU A 202 3.06 -17.01 -1.42
C GLU A 202 1.58 -16.64 -1.20
N ALA A 203 1.18 -16.47 0.07
CA ALA A 203 -0.17 -16.00 0.41
C ALA A 203 -0.44 -14.61 -0.20
N ALA A 204 0.55 -13.71 -0.17
CA ALA A 204 0.49 -12.39 -0.79
C ALA A 204 0.26 -12.46 -2.30
N ALA A 205 1.06 -13.27 -3.00
CA ALA A 205 0.98 -13.43 -4.44
C ALA A 205 -0.36 -14.02 -4.87
N LYS A 206 -0.89 -14.97 -4.09
CA LYS A 206 -2.23 -15.52 -4.29
C LYS A 206 -3.32 -14.46 -4.13
N ALA A 207 -3.29 -13.68 -3.05
CA ALA A 207 -4.25 -12.60 -2.80
C ALA A 207 -4.18 -11.50 -3.87
N ALA A 208 -2.97 -11.15 -4.30
CA ALA A 208 -2.70 -10.19 -5.37
C ALA A 208 -3.09 -10.68 -6.77
N ARG A 209 -3.60 -11.91 -6.92
CA ARG A 209 -3.95 -12.54 -8.21
C ARG A 209 -2.76 -12.55 -9.19
N HIS A 210 -1.56 -12.84 -8.67
CA HIS A 210 -0.36 -12.94 -9.49
C HIS A 210 -0.48 -14.14 -10.46
N PRO A 211 -0.17 -13.99 -11.77
CA PRO A 211 -0.41 -15.02 -12.78
C PRO A 211 0.28 -16.37 -12.51
N LYS A 212 1.40 -16.35 -11.76
CA LYS A 212 2.15 -17.54 -11.36
C LYS A 212 2.16 -17.76 -9.84
N HIS A 213 0.99 -17.70 -9.20
CA HIS A 213 0.84 -18.03 -7.77
C HIS A 213 1.00 -19.52 -7.45
N ARG A 214 0.96 -20.40 -8.47
CA ARG A 214 1.01 -21.86 -8.35
C ARG A 214 2.37 -22.51 -8.65
N GLY A 215 3.44 -21.73 -8.81
CA GLY A 215 4.76 -22.30 -9.07
C GLY A 215 5.89 -21.28 -9.02
N THR A 216 6.87 -21.53 -8.14
CA THR A 216 8.30 -21.11 -8.10
C THR A 216 8.72 -19.66 -8.40
N CYS A 217 7.88 -18.78 -8.95
CA CYS A 217 8.28 -17.44 -9.40
C CYS A 217 8.16 -16.37 -8.30
N ALA A 218 7.10 -16.38 -7.48
CA ALA A 218 7.03 -15.50 -6.29
C ALA A 218 8.08 -15.90 -5.25
N LEU A 219 8.34 -17.21 -5.14
CA LEU A 219 9.38 -17.85 -4.34
C LEU A 219 10.80 -17.42 -4.73
N ARG A 220 11.08 -17.23 -6.03
CA ARG A 220 12.40 -16.82 -6.51
C ARG A 220 12.68 -15.34 -6.28
N LEU A 221 11.64 -14.51 -6.15
CA LEU A 221 11.77 -13.11 -5.74
C LEU A 221 12.36 -13.00 -4.32
N VAL A 222 11.95 -13.89 -3.42
CA VAL A 222 12.42 -13.98 -2.02
C VAL A 222 13.75 -14.72 -1.93
N ARG A 223 13.91 -15.81 -2.71
CA ARG A 223 15.19 -16.55 -2.78
C ARG A 223 16.33 -15.77 -3.44
N CYS A 224 16.10 -15.01 -4.51
CA CYS A 224 17.17 -14.26 -5.20
C CYS A 224 17.48 -12.89 -4.56
N THR A 225 16.57 -12.28 -3.80
CA THR A 225 16.89 -11.06 -3.04
C THR A 225 17.66 -11.35 -1.74
N PHE A 226 17.64 -12.60 -1.25
CA PHE A 226 18.29 -12.99 0.01
C PHE A 226 19.42 -14.02 -0.12
N CYS A 227 19.49 -14.78 -1.22
CA CYS A 227 20.61 -15.70 -1.49
C CYS A 227 21.53 -15.04 -2.52
N GLY A 228 22.37 -14.13 -2.03
CA GLY A 228 23.60 -13.76 -2.72
C GLY A 228 24.66 -14.83 -2.49
N THR A 229 24.42 -16.05 -3.00
CA THR A 229 25.38 -17.13 -3.25
C THR A 229 24.68 -18.18 -4.10
#